data_AF-A0A9D0Z6F4-F1
#
_entry.id   AF-A0A9D0Z6F4-F1
#
_cell.length_a   1.000
_cell.length_b   1.000
_cell.length_c   1.000
_cell.angle_alpha   90.00
_cell.angle_beta   90.00
_cell.angle_gamma   90.00
#
_symmetry.space_group_name_H-M   'P 1'
#
loop_
_entity.id
_entity.type
_entity.pdbx_description
1 polymer ?
#
loop_
_entity_poly.entity_id
_entity_poly.type
_entity_poly.pdbx_seq_one_letter_code
_entity_poly.pdbx_strand_id
1 'polypeptide(L)'
;MRKHLVLTALVLALLAGCAAAPYEPAGAPTGDEVLDGQVLTLLQEICDPRASEEENLRAAYDWVCNEITYRAGTADTTGGFTEDLIQALAREALEKRKGNCDSEAALMAVLLQRLGCQAQVVQGQFLREGDDEAIWVDHAWVVAEVEGQYYHFDPLYGRYYTEDRAEDYFMQPASALEPTHTWDRETVPACP
;
A
#
# COMPACT_ATOMS: atom_id res chain seq x y z
N MET A 1 48.08 -39.75 33.65
CA MET A 1 46.74 -39.17 33.40
C MET A 1 46.70 -38.65 31.96
N ARG A 2 46.15 -39.46 31.04
CA ARG A 2 46.03 -39.16 29.60
C ARG A 2 44.91 -38.14 29.41
N LYS A 3 45.23 -36.95 28.90
CA LYS A 3 44.22 -35.99 28.44
C LYS A 3 43.89 -36.34 26.99
N HIS A 4 42.70 -36.87 26.77
CA HIS A 4 42.15 -37.14 25.45
C HIS A 4 41.79 -35.80 24.78
N LEU A 5 42.44 -35.50 23.66
CA LEU A 5 42.09 -34.40 22.77
C LEU A 5 40.90 -34.87 21.92
N VAL A 6 39.69 -34.40 22.21
CA VAL A 6 38.51 -34.65 21.37
C VAL A 6 38.57 -33.67 20.20
N LEU A 7 38.78 -34.22 19.00
CA LEU A 7 38.75 -33.48 17.75
C LEU A 7 37.28 -33.45 17.28
N THR A 8 36.57 -32.36 17.55
CA THR A 8 35.21 -32.18 17.03
C THR A 8 35.31 -31.62 15.62
N ALA A 9 34.97 -32.42 14.61
CA ALA A 9 34.88 -31.99 13.22
C ALA A 9 33.68 -31.03 13.07
N LEU A 10 33.96 -29.77 12.73
CA LEU A 10 32.95 -28.79 12.37
C LEU A 10 32.53 -29.03 10.92
N VAL A 11 31.39 -29.69 10.71
CA VAL A 11 30.74 -29.74 9.39
C VAL A 11 29.95 -28.44 9.23
N LEU A 12 30.57 -27.43 8.62
CA LEU A 12 29.89 -26.22 8.19
C LEU A 12 29.20 -26.52 6.85
N ALA A 13 27.90 -26.79 6.89
CA ALA A 13 27.10 -26.87 5.68
C ALA A 13 26.95 -25.46 5.10
N LEU A 14 27.70 -25.17 4.02
CA LEU A 14 27.49 -24.01 3.17
C LEU A 14 26.19 -24.22 2.39
N LEU A 15 25.07 -23.72 2.92
CA LEU A 15 23.92 -23.38 2.09
C LEU A 15 24.31 -22.14 1.29
N ALA A 16 24.88 -22.35 0.10
CA ALA A 16 24.89 -21.33 -0.94
C ALA A 16 23.43 -21.13 -1.39
N GLY A 17 22.68 -20.33 -0.63
CA GLY A 17 21.38 -19.85 -1.07
C GLY A 17 21.60 -19.04 -2.33
N CYS A 18 21.02 -19.48 -3.45
CA CYS A 18 20.85 -18.60 -4.60
C CYS A 18 20.02 -17.42 -4.09
N ALA A 19 20.61 -16.23 -4.00
CA ALA A 19 19.82 -15.04 -3.74
C ALA A 19 18.73 -14.99 -4.82
N ALA A 20 17.47 -14.82 -4.41
CA ALA A 20 16.39 -14.63 -5.36
C ALA A 20 16.72 -13.43 -6.25
N ALA A 21 16.31 -13.47 -7.52
CA ALA A 21 16.39 -12.30 -8.37
C ALA A 21 15.66 -11.12 -7.71
N PRO A 22 16.06 -9.86 -7.96
CA PRO A 22 15.27 -8.73 -7.49
C PRO A 22 13.85 -8.80 -8.07
N TYR A 23 12.88 -8.25 -7.35
CA TYR A 23 11.53 -8.11 -7.88
C TYR A 23 11.54 -7.16 -9.09
N GLU A 24 10.82 -7.54 -10.14
CA GLU A 24 10.62 -6.74 -11.34
C GLU A 24 9.15 -6.27 -11.38
N PRO A 25 8.88 -4.96 -11.36
CA PRO A 25 7.51 -4.42 -11.43
C PRO A 25 6.76 -4.92 -12.66
N ALA A 26 5.54 -5.42 -12.47
CA ALA A 26 4.70 -5.91 -13.56
C ALA A 26 3.99 -4.79 -14.33
N GLY A 27 3.77 -3.64 -13.68
CA GLY A 27 3.12 -2.49 -14.29
C GLY A 27 4.07 -1.44 -14.86
N ALA A 28 3.50 -0.57 -15.69
CA ALA A 28 4.25 0.50 -16.35
C ALA A 28 4.72 1.58 -15.36
N PRO A 29 5.87 2.23 -15.62
CA PRO A 29 6.30 3.41 -14.87
C PRO A 29 5.27 4.56 -14.99
N THR A 30 5.28 5.44 -14.00
CA THR A 30 4.41 6.63 -13.94
C THR A 30 4.80 7.70 -14.95
N GLY A 31 6.07 7.74 -15.35
CA GLY A 31 6.64 8.78 -16.21
C GLY A 31 7.40 9.87 -15.46
N ASP A 32 7.27 9.93 -14.12
CA ASP A 32 8.18 10.69 -13.26
C ASP A 32 9.38 9.81 -12.88
N GLU A 33 10.54 10.07 -13.50
CA GLU A 33 11.76 9.27 -13.31
C GLU A 33 12.21 9.16 -11.84
N VAL A 34 11.97 10.21 -11.04
CA VAL A 34 12.39 10.24 -9.63
C VAL A 34 11.47 9.33 -8.81
N LEU A 35 10.17 9.50 -8.98
CA LEU A 35 9.17 8.64 -8.33
C LEU A 35 9.37 7.18 -8.76
N ASP A 36 9.59 6.95 -10.05
CA ASP A 36 9.72 5.60 -10.60
C ASP A 36 10.92 4.85 -10.06
N GLY A 37 12.05 5.54 -9.88
CA GLY A 37 13.25 4.99 -9.26
C GLY A 37 13.07 4.70 -7.76
N GLN A 38 12.37 5.59 -7.04
CA GLN A 38 12.05 5.37 -5.62
C GLN A 38 11.12 4.18 -5.42
N VAL A 39 10.06 4.08 -6.24
CA VAL A 39 9.12 2.97 -6.20
C VAL A 39 9.79 1.66 -6.59
N LEU A 40 10.64 1.65 -7.63
CA LEU A 40 11.40 0.44 -7.99
C LEU A 40 12.27 -0.05 -6.81
N THR A 41 13.00 0.87 -6.18
CA THR A 41 13.84 0.54 -5.02
C THR A 41 13.01 -0.05 -3.88
N LEU A 42 11.86 0.56 -3.60
CA LEU A 42 10.95 0.08 -2.56
C LEU A 42 10.38 -1.31 -2.88
N LEU A 43 9.87 -1.54 -4.10
CA LEU A 43 9.31 -2.83 -4.48
C LEU A 43 10.38 -3.94 -4.44
N GLN A 44 11.63 -3.65 -4.78
CA GLN A 44 12.74 -4.60 -4.64
C GLN A 44 13.10 -4.93 -3.18
N GLU A 45 12.74 -4.05 -2.24
CA GLU A 45 12.94 -4.27 -0.81
C GLU A 45 11.81 -5.10 -0.19
N ILE A 46 10.55 -4.84 -0.58
CA ILE A 46 9.37 -5.40 0.10
C ILE A 46 8.73 -6.59 -0.62
N CYS A 47 8.94 -6.75 -1.92
CA CYS A 47 8.31 -7.82 -2.70
C CYS A 47 9.25 -9.01 -2.91
N ASP A 48 8.68 -10.22 -2.99
CA ASP A 48 9.39 -11.46 -3.36
C ASP A 48 8.87 -11.93 -4.73
N PRO A 49 9.74 -12.10 -5.75
CA PRO A 49 9.31 -12.59 -7.07
C PRO A 49 8.77 -14.03 -7.06
N ARG A 50 8.87 -14.75 -5.95
CA ARG A 50 8.30 -16.08 -5.76
C ARG A 50 6.97 -16.04 -5.01
N ALA A 51 6.61 -14.90 -4.41
CA ALA A 51 5.33 -14.71 -3.76
C ALA A 51 4.22 -14.51 -4.80
N SER A 52 2.99 -14.79 -4.39
CA SER A 52 1.80 -14.50 -5.17
C SER A 52 1.59 -12.99 -5.38
N GLU A 53 0.68 -12.65 -6.29
CA GLU A 53 0.26 -11.26 -6.48
C GLU A 53 -0.30 -10.69 -5.18
N GLU A 54 -1.27 -11.35 -4.55
CA GLU A 54 -1.89 -10.93 -3.28
C GLU A 54 -0.85 -10.68 -2.17
N GLU A 55 0.14 -11.57 -2.00
CA GLU A 55 1.19 -11.40 -1.00
C GLU A 55 2.05 -10.15 -1.26
N ASN A 56 2.38 -9.87 -2.52
CA ASN A 56 3.13 -8.67 -2.89
C ASN A 56 2.29 -7.38 -2.77
N LEU A 57 0.99 -7.45 -3.10
CA LEU A 57 0.05 -6.35 -2.85
C LEU A 57 -0.08 -6.06 -1.35
N ARG A 58 -0.15 -7.11 -0.53
CA ARG A 58 -0.19 -7.00 0.94
C ARG A 58 1.08 -6.37 1.49
N ALA A 59 2.25 -6.79 1.01
CA ALA A 59 3.51 -6.19 1.41
C ALA A 59 3.55 -4.66 1.13
N ALA A 60 3.05 -4.23 -0.03
CA ALA A 60 2.93 -2.80 -0.33
C ALA A 60 1.92 -2.08 0.57
N TYR A 61 0.74 -2.66 0.80
CA TYR A 61 -0.27 -2.10 1.69
C TYR A 61 0.24 -1.95 3.13
N ASP A 62 0.81 -3.01 3.69
CA ASP A 62 1.37 -3.03 5.04
C ASP A 62 2.50 -2.02 5.17
N TRP A 63 3.32 -1.86 4.12
CA TRP A 63 4.38 -0.86 4.11
C TRP A 63 3.81 0.56 4.21
N VAL A 64 2.77 0.91 3.44
CA VAL A 64 2.13 2.23 3.55
C VAL A 64 1.54 2.44 4.95
N CYS A 65 0.80 1.45 5.45
CA CYS A 65 0.22 1.43 6.79
C CYS A 65 1.25 1.59 7.91
N ASN A 66 2.51 1.19 7.72
CA ASN A 66 3.49 1.23 8.81
C ASN A 66 4.48 2.39 8.67
N GLU A 67 4.85 2.74 7.44
CA GLU A 67 5.97 3.65 7.15
C GLU A 67 5.54 5.09 6.84
N ILE A 68 4.26 5.34 6.55
CA ILE A 68 3.76 6.71 6.31
C ILE A 68 3.08 7.24 7.56
N THR A 69 3.70 8.25 8.19
CA THR A 69 3.11 8.89 9.37
C THR A 69 2.13 9.99 8.98
N TYR A 70 0.94 10.00 9.57
CA TYR A 70 -0.05 11.04 9.33
C TYR A 70 0.51 12.46 9.50
N ARG A 71 0.26 13.29 8.49
CA ARG A 71 0.51 14.73 8.50
C ARG A 71 -0.55 15.39 7.62
N ALA A 72 -1.25 16.37 8.19
CA ALA A 72 -2.22 17.16 7.44
C ALA A 72 -1.62 17.75 6.15
N GLY A 73 -2.33 17.55 5.04
CA GLY A 73 -2.01 18.09 3.72
C GLY A 73 -2.86 19.31 3.37
N THR A 74 -2.50 19.98 2.28
CA THR A 74 -3.24 21.14 1.74
C THR A 74 -3.41 21.02 0.22
N ALA A 75 -3.36 19.81 -0.32
CA ALA A 75 -3.55 19.58 -1.75
C ALA A 75 -4.96 20.01 -2.16
N ASP A 76 -5.09 20.66 -3.31
CA ASP A 76 -6.39 20.98 -3.90
C ASP A 76 -6.86 19.79 -4.73
N THR A 77 -7.85 19.06 -4.21
CA THR A 77 -8.45 17.88 -4.84
C THR A 77 -9.82 18.19 -5.45
N THR A 78 -10.21 19.47 -5.56
CA THR A 78 -11.52 19.91 -6.10
C THR A 78 -11.74 19.44 -7.54
N GLY A 79 -10.66 19.33 -8.33
CA GLY A 79 -10.68 18.81 -9.71
C GLY A 79 -10.47 17.30 -9.81
N GLY A 80 -10.41 16.60 -8.68
CA GLY A 80 -10.08 15.19 -8.59
C GLY A 80 -8.58 14.87 -8.65
N PHE A 81 -8.27 13.59 -8.63
CA PHE A 81 -6.90 13.07 -8.64
C PHE A 81 -6.37 12.90 -10.06
N THR A 82 -5.83 13.97 -10.62
CA THR A 82 -5.08 13.91 -11.88
C THR A 82 -3.79 13.10 -11.72
N GLU A 83 -3.26 12.57 -12.83
CA GLU A 83 -1.98 11.84 -12.83
C GLU A 83 -0.84 12.66 -12.21
N ASP A 84 -0.71 13.93 -12.60
CA ASP A 84 0.30 14.85 -12.05
C ASP A 84 0.15 15.03 -10.52
N LEU A 85 -1.08 15.15 -10.03
CA LEU A 85 -1.34 15.31 -8.60
C LEU A 85 -1.01 14.02 -7.84
N ILE A 86 -1.41 12.86 -8.37
CA ILE A 86 -1.08 11.55 -7.79
C ILE A 86 0.44 11.39 -7.69
N GLN A 87 1.17 11.67 -8.77
CA GLN A 87 2.63 11.56 -8.80
C GLN A 87 3.30 12.50 -7.78
N ALA A 88 2.88 13.76 -7.72
CA ALA A 88 3.41 14.74 -6.77
C ALA A 88 3.18 14.32 -5.30
N LEU A 89 1.96 13.87 -4.98
CA LEU A 89 1.59 13.41 -3.64
C LEU A 89 2.33 12.13 -3.24
N ALA A 90 2.38 11.12 -4.13
CA ALA A 90 3.07 9.86 -3.90
C ALA A 90 4.57 10.07 -3.67
N ARG A 91 5.19 10.94 -4.48
CA ARG A 91 6.60 11.30 -4.34
C ARG A 91 6.87 11.99 -3.01
N GLU A 92 6.07 12.98 -2.64
CA GLU A 92 6.23 13.65 -1.34
C GLU A 92 6.05 12.66 -0.17
N ALA A 93 5.07 11.77 -0.26
CA ALA A 93 4.81 10.75 0.76
C ALA A 93 6.02 9.83 0.93
N LEU A 94 6.63 9.36 -0.17
CA LEU A 94 7.84 8.55 -0.13
C LEU A 94 9.03 9.33 0.44
N GLU A 95 9.32 10.53 -0.07
CA GLU A 95 10.48 11.32 0.34
C GLU A 95 10.44 11.71 1.82
N LYS A 96 9.26 12.09 2.31
CA LYS A 96 9.10 12.63 3.67
C LYS A 96 8.60 11.61 4.68
N ARG A 97 8.18 10.42 4.23
CA ARG A 97 7.50 9.38 5.02
C ARG A 97 6.31 9.92 5.81
N LYS A 98 5.59 10.89 5.20
CA LYS A 98 4.50 11.64 5.84
C LYS A 98 3.46 12.09 4.84
N GLY A 99 2.18 11.94 5.19
CA GLY A 99 1.07 12.31 4.32
C GLY A 99 -0.29 12.26 5.03
N ASN A 100 -1.31 12.81 4.39
CA ASN A 100 -2.72 12.61 4.76
C ASN A 100 -3.35 11.54 3.84
N CYS A 101 -4.69 11.40 3.89
CA CYS A 101 -5.46 10.48 3.05
C CYS A 101 -5.13 10.62 1.57
N ASP A 102 -5.08 11.84 1.04
CA ASP A 102 -4.72 12.09 -0.37
C ASP A 102 -3.33 11.53 -0.72
N SER A 103 -2.37 11.71 0.17
CA SER A 103 -0.98 11.30 -0.03
C SER A 103 -0.82 9.78 0.05
N GLU A 104 -1.46 9.15 1.04
CA GLU A 104 -1.43 7.70 1.21
C GLU A 104 -2.20 6.98 0.09
N ALA A 105 -3.35 7.50 -0.33
CA ALA A 105 -4.10 6.98 -1.46
C ALA A 105 -3.32 7.12 -2.78
N ALA A 106 -2.72 8.29 -3.03
CA ALA A 106 -1.88 8.49 -4.21
C ALA A 106 -0.69 7.51 -4.24
N LEU A 107 0.00 7.35 -3.10
CA LEU A 107 1.11 6.40 -3.00
C LEU A 107 0.63 4.95 -3.21
N MET A 108 -0.45 4.55 -2.55
CA MET A 108 -1.00 3.20 -2.69
C MET A 108 -1.41 2.93 -4.14
N ALA A 109 -2.04 3.88 -4.83
CA ALA A 109 -2.41 3.74 -6.24
C ALA A 109 -1.19 3.54 -7.14
N VAL A 110 -0.12 4.31 -6.95
CA VAL A 110 1.14 4.15 -7.70
C VAL A 110 1.76 2.77 -7.43
N LEU A 111 1.78 2.30 -6.18
CA LEU A 111 2.32 0.98 -5.83
C LEU A 111 1.50 -0.14 -6.48
N LEU A 112 0.18 -0.11 -6.39
CA LEU A 112 -0.72 -1.09 -7.02
C LEU A 112 -0.55 -1.11 -8.54
N GLN A 113 -0.48 0.06 -9.17
CA GLN A 113 -0.22 0.17 -10.60
C GLN A 113 1.12 -0.46 -10.98
N ARG A 114 2.19 -0.19 -10.22
CA ARG A 114 3.52 -0.76 -10.47
C ARG A 114 3.58 -2.27 -10.20
N LEU A 115 2.71 -2.78 -9.34
CA LEU A 115 2.50 -4.21 -9.10
C LEU A 115 1.64 -4.88 -10.19
N GLY A 116 1.08 -4.12 -11.14
CA GLY A 116 0.39 -4.63 -12.32
C GLY A 116 -1.14 -4.45 -12.29
N CYS A 117 -1.69 -3.86 -11.23
CA CYS A 117 -3.14 -3.68 -11.11
C CYS A 117 -3.63 -2.41 -11.83
N GLN A 118 -4.86 -2.46 -12.35
CA GLN A 118 -5.57 -1.22 -12.70
C GLN A 118 -6.09 -0.59 -11.41
N ALA A 119 -5.51 0.54 -10.98
CA ALA A 119 -5.88 1.21 -9.74
C ALA A 119 -6.34 2.66 -9.96
N GLN A 120 -7.32 3.09 -9.17
CA GLN A 120 -7.91 4.42 -9.18
C GLN A 120 -8.04 4.94 -7.75
N VAL A 121 -7.67 6.21 -7.52
CA VAL A 121 -7.98 6.91 -6.27
C VAL A 121 -9.48 7.20 -6.21
N VAL A 122 -10.10 6.84 -5.09
CA VAL A 122 -11.50 7.12 -4.77
C VAL A 122 -11.57 8.34 -3.86
N GLN A 123 -12.46 9.27 -4.19
CA GLN A 123 -12.84 10.39 -3.33
C GLN A 123 -14.19 10.12 -2.69
N GLY A 124 -14.29 10.38 -1.40
CA GLY A 124 -15.51 10.16 -0.65
C GLY A 124 -15.38 10.70 0.77
N GLN A 125 -16.07 10.03 1.69
CA GLN A 125 -16.04 10.37 3.10
C GLN A 125 -15.97 9.10 3.94
N PHE A 126 -15.33 9.18 5.10
CA PHE A 126 -15.43 8.14 6.12
C PHE A 126 -16.14 8.65 7.37
N LEU A 127 -16.74 7.73 8.13
CA LEU A 127 -17.38 8.00 9.40
C LEU A 127 -16.34 8.01 10.51
N ARG A 128 -15.96 9.19 10.97
CA ARG A 128 -15.04 9.36 12.09
C ARG A 128 -15.82 9.35 13.40
N GLU A 129 -15.56 8.35 14.23
CA GLU A 129 -16.06 8.33 15.60
C GLU A 129 -15.44 9.48 16.42
N GLY A 130 -16.25 10.12 17.25
CA GLY A 130 -15.85 11.18 18.16
C GLY A 130 -16.50 11.00 19.53
N ASP A 131 -16.06 11.78 20.50
CA ASP A 131 -16.49 11.64 21.90
C ASP A 131 -18.02 11.81 22.10
N ASP A 132 -18.66 12.66 21.29
CA ASP A 132 -20.08 13.01 21.40
C ASP A 132 -20.95 12.42 20.26
N GLU A 133 -20.48 12.50 19.01
CA GLU A 133 -21.19 12.00 17.83
C GLU A 133 -20.20 11.66 16.70
N ALA A 134 -20.54 10.65 15.89
CA ALA A 134 -19.79 10.30 14.71
C ALA A 134 -20.05 11.30 13.56
N ILE A 135 -19.00 11.72 12.87
CA ILE A 135 -19.11 12.70 11.78
C ILE A 135 -18.50 12.15 10.49
N TRP A 136 -19.14 12.46 9.36
CA TRP A 136 -18.55 12.20 8.05
C TRP A 136 -17.49 13.24 7.74
N VAL A 137 -16.30 12.79 7.35
CA VAL A 137 -15.16 13.65 6.97
C VAL A 137 -14.63 13.24 5.62
N ASP A 138 -14.19 14.23 4.84
CA ASP A 138 -13.62 14.01 3.51
C ASP A 138 -12.41 13.08 3.57
N HIS A 139 -12.36 12.16 2.61
CA HIS A 139 -11.40 11.07 2.58
C HIS A 139 -11.04 10.63 1.18
N ALA A 140 -9.87 10.01 1.07
CA ALA A 140 -9.40 9.40 -0.16
C ALA A 140 -8.76 8.04 0.14
N TRP A 141 -9.04 7.07 -0.72
CA TRP A 141 -8.48 5.71 -0.68
C TRP A 141 -8.35 5.16 -2.10
N VAL A 142 -8.12 3.86 -2.29
CA VAL A 142 -7.88 3.28 -3.62
C VAL A 142 -8.84 2.13 -3.89
N VAL A 143 -9.23 1.98 -5.16
CA VAL A 143 -9.79 0.74 -5.69
C VAL A 143 -8.82 0.17 -6.73
N ALA A 144 -8.64 -1.14 -6.77
CA ALA A 144 -7.85 -1.78 -7.82
C ALA A 144 -8.43 -3.13 -8.26
N GLU A 145 -8.23 -3.46 -9.54
CA GLU A 145 -8.57 -4.76 -10.10
C GLU A 145 -7.46 -5.77 -9.76
N VAL A 146 -7.84 -6.85 -9.09
CA VAL A 146 -7.00 -8.01 -8.75
C VAL A 146 -7.71 -9.26 -9.25
N GLU A 147 -7.03 -10.07 -10.06
CA GLU A 147 -7.58 -11.30 -10.65
C GLU A 147 -8.99 -11.14 -11.32
N GLY A 148 -9.26 -9.97 -11.91
CA GLY A 148 -10.52 -9.69 -12.61
C GLY A 148 -11.67 -9.19 -11.71
N GLN A 149 -11.40 -8.87 -10.45
CA GLN A 149 -12.37 -8.28 -9.51
C GLN A 149 -11.80 -7.01 -8.89
N TYR A 150 -12.65 -5.99 -8.71
CA TYR A 150 -12.25 -4.75 -8.04
C TYR A 150 -12.36 -4.88 -6.53
N TYR A 151 -11.36 -4.38 -5.82
CA TYR A 151 -11.33 -4.32 -4.36
C TYR A 151 -10.85 -2.97 -3.85
N HIS A 152 -11.28 -2.61 -2.66
CA HIS A 152 -10.83 -1.41 -1.96
C HIS A 152 -9.57 -1.65 -1.12
N PHE A 153 -8.73 -0.61 -1.07
CA PHE A 153 -7.52 -0.52 -0.27
C PHE A 153 -7.51 0.83 0.44
N ASP A 154 -7.57 0.83 1.77
CA ASP A 154 -7.53 2.05 2.58
C ASP A 154 -6.51 1.96 3.71
N PRO A 155 -5.23 2.30 3.42
CA PRO A 155 -4.17 2.17 4.42
C PRO A 155 -4.33 3.15 5.59
N LEU A 156 -4.83 4.37 5.34
CA LEU A 156 -4.98 5.37 6.40
C LEU A 156 -6.08 4.95 7.37
N TYR A 157 -7.25 4.57 6.85
CA TYR A 157 -8.34 4.12 7.69
C TYR A 157 -7.94 2.85 8.45
N GLY A 158 -7.37 1.87 7.75
CA GLY A 158 -6.86 0.65 8.34
C GLY A 158 -5.92 0.92 9.52
N ARG A 159 -4.94 1.82 9.35
CA ARG A 159 -3.96 2.13 10.38
C ARG A 159 -4.53 2.89 11.58
N TYR A 160 -5.35 3.92 11.36
CA TYR A 160 -5.67 4.91 12.39
C TYR A 160 -7.07 4.79 13.00
N TYR A 161 -7.97 4.09 12.32
CA TYR A 161 -9.39 4.03 12.69
C TYR A 161 -9.88 2.60 12.92
N THR A 162 -8.94 1.65 13.04
CA THR A 162 -9.22 0.30 13.52
C THR A 162 -8.36 0.03 14.75
N GLU A 163 -8.97 -0.53 15.81
CA GLU A 163 -8.25 -0.73 17.07
C GLU A 163 -7.17 -1.83 17.00
N ASP A 164 -7.23 -2.74 16.02
CA ASP A 164 -6.23 -3.81 15.80
C ASP A 164 -6.30 -4.45 14.39
N ARG A 165 -6.94 -3.80 13.40
CA ARG A 165 -7.34 -4.47 12.13
C ARG A 165 -6.98 -3.69 10.87
N ALA A 166 -5.75 -3.18 10.75
CA ALA A 166 -5.30 -2.55 9.50
C ALA A 166 -5.47 -3.47 8.29
N GLU A 167 -5.32 -4.79 8.51
CA GLU A 167 -5.60 -5.87 7.55
C GLU A 167 -7.05 -5.95 7.05
N ASP A 168 -8.01 -5.35 7.75
CA ASP A 168 -9.43 -5.30 7.34
C ASP A 168 -9.71 -4.32 6.21
N TYR A 169 -8.76 -3.47 5.83
CA TYR A 169 -8.94 -2.51 4.73
C TYR A 169 -8.01 -2.78 3.54
N PHE A 170 -7.46 -4.00 3.50
CA PHE A 170 -6.76 -4.57 2.35
C PHE A 170 -7.72 -5.46 1.54
N MET A 171 -7.78 -5.24 0.23
CA MET A 171 -8.60 -6.02 -0.72
C MET A 171 -10.05 -6.27 -0.28
N GLN A 172 -10.75 -5.20 0.10
CA GLN A 172 -12.11 -5.32 0.62
C GLN A 172 -13.20 -5.22 -0.45
N PRO A 173 -14.31 -5.98 -0.32
CA PRO A 173 -15.53 -5.75 -1.09
C PRO A 173 -16.18 -4.41 -0.71
N ALA A 174 -17.10 -3.92 -1.55
CA ALA A 174 -17.82 -2.67 -1.24
C ALA A 174 -18.63 -2.79 0.06
N SER A 175 -19.23 -3.96 0.29
CA SER A 175 -20.05 -4.24 1.48
C SER A 175 -19.30 -4.13 2.81
N ALA A 176 -17.97 -4.33 2.81
CA ALA A 176 -17.15 -4.16 4.01
C ALA A 176 -16.85 -2.68 4.31
N LEU A 177 -16.80 -1.82 3.29
CA LEU A 177 -16.56 -0.38 3.44
C LEU A 177 -17.84 0.41 3.71
N GLU A 178 -18.99 -0.03 3.20
CA GLU A 178 -20.29 0.66 3.35
C GLU A 178 -20.66 1.15 4.77
N PRO A 179 -20.34 0.43 5.86
CA PRO A 179 -20.64 0.91 7.21
C PRO A 179 -19.82 2.15 7.62
N THR A 180 -18.64 2.32 7.03
CA THR A 180 -17.65 3.33 7.44
C THR A 180 -17.32 4.33 6.34
N HIS A 181 -17.71 4.08 5.09
CA HIS A 181 -17.35 4.89 3.92
C HIS A 181 -18.55 5.19 3.02
N THR A 182 -18.51 6.35 2.38
CA THR A 182 -19.43 6.74 1.31
C THR A 182 -18.65 7.33 0.13
N TRP A 183 -19.08 7.00 -1.09
CA TRP A 183 -18.49 7.48 -2.35
C TRP A 183 -19.54 7.52 -3.45
N ASP A 184 -19.24 8.23 -4.54
CA ASP A 184 -20.08 8.20 -5.73
C ASP A 184 -19.82 6.91 -6.54
N ARG A 185 -20.77 5.98 -6.46
CA ARG A 185 -20.73 4.68 -7.16
C ARG A 185 -20.79 4.79 -8.68
N GLU A 186 -21.20 5.93 -9.23
CA GLU A 186 -21.17 6.14 -10.68
C GLU A 186 -19.75 6.41 -11.20
N THR A 187 -18.84 6.82 -10.30
CA THR A 187 -17.45 7.18 -10.64
C THR A 187 -16.42 6.12 -10.25
N VAL A 188 -16.83 5.07 -9.54
CA VAL A 188 -15.96 4.00 -9.04
C VAL A 188 -16.42 2.65 -9.58
N PRO A 189 -15.52 1.82 -10.13
CA PRO A 189 -15.86 0.46 -10.54
C PRO A 189 -16.58 -0.32 -9.44
N ALA A 190 -17.52 -1.18 -9.84
CA ALA A 190 -18.27 -1.99 -8.88
C ALA A 190 -17.36 -3.07 -8.26
N CYS A 191 -17.16 -2.99 -6.95
CA CYS A 191 -16.58 -4.07 -6.14
C CYS A 191 -17.69 -5.06 -5.74
N PRO A 192 -17.37 -6.36 -5.59
CA PRO A 192 -18.33 -7.38 -5.16
C PRO A 192 -18.84 -7.15 -3.73
#